data_AF-A0A502ELT2-F1
#
_entry.id   AF-A0A502ELT2-F1
#
_cell.length_a   1.000
_cell.length_b   1.000
_cell.length_c   1.000
_cell.angle_alpha   90.00
_cell.angle_beta   90.00
_cell.angle_gamma   90.00
#
_symmetry.space_group_name_H-M   'P 1'
#
loop_
_entity.id
_entity.type
_entity.pdbx_description
1 polymer ?
#
loop_
_entity_poly.entity_id
_entity_poly.type
_entity_poly.pdbx_seq_one_letter_code
_entity_poly.pdbx_strand_id
1 'polypeptide(L)' 'MSVREKPVEVITRGERRRSWTGAQKRDIVMESLEPGGSPIAVARRHGIGTGLLYTWRRQ' A
#
# COMPACT_ATOMS: atom_id res chain seq x y z
N MET A 1 -0.53 -7.79 24.83
CA MET A 1 0.37 -7.80 23.66
C MET A 1 -0.35 -7.09 22.52
N SER A 2 -0.20 -5.76 22.42
CA SER A 2 -0.99 -4.95 21.49
C SER A 2 -0.14 -4.66 20.26
N VAL A 3 -0.44 -5.35 19.15
CA VAL A 3 0.18 -5.05 17.86
C VAL A 3 -0.32 -3.65 17.47
N ARG A 4 0.61 -2.69 17.44
CA ARG A 4 0.33 -1.32 17.01
C ARG A 4 0.08 -1.33 15.50
N GLU A 5 -1.12 -1.70 15.08
CA GLU A 5 -1.55 -1.50 13.70
C GLU A 5 -1.92 -0.02 13.56
N LYS A 6 -0.93 0.78 13.17
CA LYS A 6 -1.09 2.20 12.86
C LYS A 6 -2.18 2.33 11.78
N PRO A 7 -3.23 3.13 11.99
CA PRO A 7 -4.20 3.39 10.93
C PRO A 7 -3.47 4.12 9.82
N VAL A 8 -3.42 3.47 8.66
CA VAL A 8 -2.84 4.03 7.46
C VAL A 8 -3.83 5.03 6.90
N GLU A 9 -3.54 6.31 7.03
CA GLU A 9 -4.27 7.38 6.35
C GLU A 9 -4.01 7.29 4.84
N VAL A 10 -5.02 6.79 4.13
CA VAL A 10 -5.07 6.78 2.66
C VAL A 10 -5.49 8.18 2.20
N ILE A 11 -4.52 8.98 1.74
CA ILE A 11 -4.77 10.27 1.10
C ILE A 11 -5.20 10.01 -0.35
N THR A 12 -6.48 9.69 -0.55
CA THR A 12 -7.15 9.87 -1.85
C THR A 12 -8.30 10.85 -1.67
N ARG A 13 -8.03 12.09 -2.06
CA ARG A 13 -9.02 13.13 -2.31
C ARG A 13 -10.09 12.54 -3.24
N GLY A 14 -11.28 12.23 -2.72
CA GLY A 14 -12.38 11.77 -3.57
C GLY A 14 -13.40 10.88 -2.88
N GLU A 15 -13.06 9.63 -2.53
CA GLU A 15 -14.14 8.66 -2.32
C GLU A 15 -13.77 7.52 -1.34
N ARG A 16 -14.39 7.59 -0.17
CA ARG A 16 -14.74 6.50 0.76
C ARG A 16 -13.71 5.36 0.92
N ARG A 17 -12.81 5.53 1.90
CA ARG A 17 -12.06 4.49 2.65
C ARG A 17 -12.02 3.11 1.97
N ARG A 18 -11.21 2.97 0.93
CA ARG A 18 -10.91 1.66 0.35
C ARG A 18 -10.15 0.84 1.38
N SER A 19 -10.78 -0.20 1.94
CA SER A 19 -10.15 -1.12 2.88
C SER A 19 -9.38 -2.17 2.09
N TRP A 20 -8.08 -2.31 2.34
CA TRP A 20 -7.21 -3.26 1.63
C TRP A 20 -7.18 -4.60 2.35
N THR A 21 -7.63 -5.66 1.67
CA THR A 21 -7.50 -7.02 2.17
C THR A 21 -6.03 -7.47 2.14
N GLY A 22 -5.66 -8.46 2.96
CA GLY A 22 -4.30 -9.00 2.97
C GLY A 22 -3.86 -9.60 1.63
N ALA A 23 -4.81 -10.04 0.78
CA ALA A 23 -4.53 -10.45 -0.59
C ALA A 23 -4.14 -9.25 -1.46
N GLN A 24 -4.95 -8.18 -1.45
CA GLN A 24 -4.66 -6.98 -2.24
C GLN A 24 -3.33 -6.33 -1.84
N LYS A 25 -3.00 -6.29 -0.54
CA LYS A 25 -1.69 -5.80 -0.09
C LYS A 25 -0.55 -6.59 -0.72
N ARG A 26 -0.67 -7.92 -0.77
CA ARG A 26 0.35 -8.80 -1.37
C ARG A 26 0.45 -8.58 -2.87
N ASP A 27 -0.67 -8.48 -3.58
CA ASP A 27 -0.68 -8.22 -5.02
C ASP A 27 0.04 -6.90 -5.35
N ILE A 28 -0.25 -5.83 -4.60
CA ILE A 28 0.40 -4.52 -4.77
C ILE A 28 1.89 -4.59 -4.43
N VAL A 29 2.26 -5.31 -3.37
CA VAL A 29 3.67 -5.49 -3.00
C VAL A 29 4.42 -6.28 -4.08
N MET A 30 3.84 -7.34 -4.61
CA MET A 30 4.42 -8.14 -5.70
C MET A 30 4.59 -7.32 -6.98
N GLU A 31 3.58 -6.53 -7.37
CA GLU A 31 3.68 -5.60 -8.49
C GLU A 31 4.79 -4.56 -8.26
N SER A 32 4.98 -4.10 -7.01
CA SER A 32 6.08 -3.19 -6.68
C SER A 32 7.46 -3.84 -6.70
N LEU A 33 7.54 -5.18 -6.59
CA LEU A 33 8.78 -5.95 -6.58
C LEU A 33 9.22 -6.38 -7.98
N GLU A 34 8.40 -6.13 -9.01
CA GLU A 34 8.79 -6.43 -10.39
C GLU A 34 10.09 -5.70 -10.77
N PRO A 35 11.10 -6.40 -11.29
CA PRO A 35 12.36 -5.80 -11.69
C PRO A 35 12.13 -4.89 -12.91
N GLY A 36 12.23 -3.58 -12.67
CA GLY A 36 11.95 -2.54 -13.68
C GLY A 36 10.70 -1.71 -13.38
N GLY A 37 9.85 -2.16 -12.45
CA GLY A 37 8.72 -1.40 -11.94
C GLY A 37 9.16 -0.32 -10.96
N SER A 38 8.57 0.87 -11.05
CA SER A 38 8.76 1.90 -10.03
C SER A 38 7.73 1.71 -8.90
N PRO A 39 8.16 1.47 -7.64
CA PRO A 39 7.25 1.37 -6.49
C PRO A 39 6.37 2.62 -6.34
N ILE A 40 6.88 3.78 -6.77
CA ILE A 40 6.15 5.05 -6.76
C ILE A 40 5.03 5.04 -7.82
N ALA A 41 5.29 4.48 -9.00
CA ALA A 41 4.28 4.34 -10.05
C ALA A 41 3.16 3.38 -9.62
N VAL A 42 3.52 2.25 -9.01
CA VAL A 42 2.57 1.29 -8.42
C VAL A 42 1.74 1.96 -7.33
N ALA A 43 2.38 2.70 -6.41
CA ALA A 43 1.68 3.43 -5.36
C ALA A 43 0.68 4.44 -5.92
N ARG A 44 1.06 5.20 -6.95
CA ARG A 44 0.16 6.16 -7.63
C ARG A 44 -0.98 5.48 -8.37
N ARG A 45 -0.71 4.36 -9.06
CA ARG A 45 -1.73 3.56 -9.76
C ARG A 45 -2.81 3.05 -8.80
N HIS A 46 -2.40 2.62 -7.61
CA HIS A 46 -3.30 2.11 -6.58
C HIS A 46 -3.83 3.20 -5.63
N GLY A 47 -3.43 4.46 -5.80
CA GLY A 47 -3.83 5.56 -4.93
C GLY A 47 -3.35 5.42 -3.49
N ILE A 48 -2.24 4.71 -3.26
CA ILE A 48 -1.65 4.53 -1.93
C ILE A 48 -0.45 5.44 -1.73
N GLY A 49 -0.20 5.82 -0.48
CA GLY A 49 1.03 6.52 -0.12
C GLY A 49 2.25 5.61 -0.30
N THR A 50 3.37 6.15 -0.80
CA THR A 50 4.61 5.38 -0.92
C THR A 50 5.11 4.85 0.43
N GLY A 51 4.94 5.63 1.51
CA GLY A 51 5.26 5.19 2.88
C GLY A 51 4.44 3.98 3.34
N LEU A 52 3.19 3.85 2.90
CA LEU A 52 2.37 2.67 3.14
C LEU A 52 2.94 1.44 2.44
N LEU A 53 3.29 1.57 1.16
CA LEU A 53 3.86 0.48 0.37
C LEU A 53 5.16 -0.04 1.01
N TYR A 54 6.04 0.85 1.48
CA TYR A 54 7.25 0.46 2.22
C TYR A 54 6.95 -0.21 3.55
N THR A 55 5.87 0.20 4.23
CA THR A 55 5.42 -0.43 5.47
C THR A 55 4.89 -1.85 5.22
N TRP A 56 4.24 -2.10 4.08
CA TRP A 56 3.82 -3.45 3.68
C TRP A 56 4.98 -4.32 3.21
N ARG A 57 5.98 -3.75 2.53
CA ARG A 57 7.21 -4.47 2.13
C ARG A 57 8.06 -4.93 3.32
N ARG A 58 7.93 -4.29 4.48
CA ARG A 58 8.70 -4.60 5.69
C ARG A 58 8.02 -5.63 6.60
N GLN A 59 6.70 -5.81 6.46
CA GLN A 59 5.94 -6.83 7.17
C GLN A 59 6.02 -8.16 6.44
#